data_AF-A0ABD0W4G2-F1
#
_entry.id   AF-A0ABD0W4G2-F1
#
_cell.length_a   1.000
_cell.length_b   1.000
_cell.length_c   1.000
_cell.angle_alpha   90.00
_cell.angle_beta   90.00
_cell.angle_gamma   90.00
#
_symmetry.space_group_name_H-M   'P 1'
#
loop_
_entity.id
_entity.type
_entity.pdbx_description
1 polymer ?
#
loop_
_entity_poly.entity_id
_entity_poly.type
_entity_poly.pdbx_seq_one_letter_code
_entity_poly.pdbx_strand_id
1 'polypeptide(L)'
;MRSFHSTHLPESSIKKASMGSRQADFKKSFQVSVQSILTAASKEDVHGAFSMHSNAEKEGLYRFFIQVSKNLHENIAERFESICQERQVFTAFDKIEHLVEEQTLDPLHADESNIKDIKERVSTIKMDEIQYLQSLLQKVEEQNSSMENQIQLLKKNQNQTNALNAVERRTHCLPQHLPLLFNPSPSSSPIALNGCWDIEKLELPSMKYTPWILSLLQFYRLSFLPRFVLYYGST
;
A
#
# COMPACT_ATOMS: atom_id res chain seq x y z
N MET A 1 41.32 13.62 -34.78
CA MET A 1 40.92 13.77 -33.37
C MET A 1 39.77 14.76 -33.29
N ARG A 2 38.67 14.42 -32.60
CA ARG A 2 37.66 15.37 -32.10
C ARG A 2 37.33 14.93 -30.67
N SER A 3 37.31 15.86 -29.73
CA SER A 3 37.11 15.55 -28.31
C SER A 3 35.62 15.39 -27.99
N PHE A 4 35.28 14.49 -27.08
CA PHE A 4 33.95 14.40 -26.50
C PHE A 4 33.82 15.44 -25.38
N HIS A 5 33.02 16.48 -25.59
CA HIS A 5 32.51 17.28 -24.47
C HIS A 5 31.38 16.52 -23.80
N SER A 6 31.68 15.83 -22.70
CA SER A 6 30.65 15.31 -21.79
C SER A 6 30.12 16.47 -20.95
N THR A 7 28.95 17.00 -21.31
CA THR A 7 28.25 18.01 -20.50
C THR A 7 27.56 17.33 -19.33
N HIS A 8 28.10 17.55 -18.13
CA HIS A 8 27.52 17.10 -16.87
C HIS A 8 26.08 17.65 -16.73
N LEU A 9 25.08 16.76 -16.60
CA LEU A 9 23.74 17.18 -16.16
C LEU A 9 23.84 17.66 -14.71
N PRO A 10 23.08 18.69 -14.30
CA PRO A 10 22.98 19.03 -12.89
C PRO A 10 22.20 17.92 -12.16
N GLU A 11 22.85 17.24 -11.22
CA GLU A 11 22.15 16.32 -10.31
C GLU A 11 21.10 17.12 -9.53
N SER A 12 19.86 16.63 -9.55
CA SER A 12 18.75 17.25 -8.83
C SER A 12 19.11 17.35 -7.36
N SER A 13 19.17 18.58 -6.82
CA SER A 13 19.59 18.83 -5.43
C SER A 13 18.54 18.35 -4.44
N ILE A 14 18.49 17.03 -4.22
CA ILE A 14 17.79 16.41 -3.09
C ILE A 14 18.44 16.99 -1.84
N LYS A 15 17.74 17.95 -1.21
CA LYS A 15 18.13 18.45 0.11
C LYS A 15 18.01 17.30 1.09
N LYS A 16 19.12 16.61 1.37
CA LYS A 16 19.17 15.63 2.45
C LYS A 16 18.75 16.35 3.73
N ALA A 17 17.62 15.92 4.29
CA ALA A 17 17.08 16.52 5.50
C ALA A 17 18.11 16.33 6.63
N SER A 18 18.47 17.42 7.29
CA SER A 18 19.33 17.32 8.48
C SER A 18 18.51 16.75 9.63
N MET A 19 19.14 15.93 10.47
CA MET A 19 18.56 15.48 11.72
C MET A 19 18.16 16.69 12.58
N GLY A 20 16.96 16.66 13.16
CA GLY A 20 16.29 17.76 13.86
C GLY A 20 15.55 18.77 12.97
N SER A 21 15.56 18.63 11.63
CA SER A 21 14.97 19.63 10.73
C SER A 21 13.44 19.73 10.85
N ARG A 22 12.72 18.62 10.93
CA ARG A 22 11.26 18.61 11.09
C ARG A 22 10.82 19.19 12.43
N GLN A 23 11.59 18.94 13.50
CA GLN A 23 11.37 19.57 14.81
C GLN A 23 11.56 21.09 14.73
N ALA A 24 12.64 21.55 14.12
CA ALA A 24 12.95 22.98 13.98
C ALA A 24 11.86 23.72 13.17
N ASP A 25 11.46 23.16 12.02
CA ASP A 25 10.41 23.75 11.19
C ASP A 25 9.04 23.73 11.88
N PHE A 26 8.68 22.66 12.61
CA PHE A 26 7.45 22.61 13.39
C PHE A 26 7.41 23.69 14.49
N LYS A 27 8.49 23.81 15.29
CA LYS A 27 8.60 24.81 16.37
C LYS A 27 8.58 26.24 15.82
N LYS A 28 9.26 26.48 14.71
CA LYS A 28 9.26 27.76 13.98
C LYS A 28 7.87 28.10 13.42
N SER A 29 7.19 27.14 12.80
CA SER A 29 5.83 27.31 12.28
C SER A 29 4.83 27.64 13.39
N PHE A 30 4.95 27.00 14.56
CA PHE A 30 4.15 27.31 15.73
C PHE A 30 4.42 28.73 16.24
N GLN A 31 5.68 29.13 16.41
CA GLN A 31 6.05 30.48 16.84
C GLN A 31 5.52 31.56 15.90
N VAL A 32 5.69 31.40 14.58
CA VAL A 32 5.14 32.32 13.57
C VAL A 32 3.61 32.40 13.66
N SER A 33 2.93 31.26 13.87
CA SER A 33 1.48 31.22 14.02
C SER A 33 1.01 32.00 15.26
N VAL A 34 1.59 31.73 16.43
CA VAL A 34 1.23 32.40 17.70
C VAL A 34 1.56 33.90 17.64
N GLN A 35 2.72 34.27 17.09
CA GLN A 35 3.08 35.67 16.89
C GLN A 35 2.07 36.36 15.97
N SER A 36 1.74 35.78 14.81
CA SER A 36 0.80 36.36 13.85
C SER A 36 -0.60 36.59 14.42
N ILE A 37 -1.02 35.76 15.38
CA ILE A 37 -2.30 35.88 16.10
C ILE A 37 -2.24 36.99 17.15
N LEU A 38 -1.16 37.06 17.94
CA LEU A 38 -1.05 37.99 19.08
C LEU A 38 -0.60 39.41 18.68
N THR A 39 0.03 39.58 17.52
CA THR A 39 0.36 40.90 16.92
C THR A 39 -0.62 41.32 15.82
N ALA A 40 -1.80 40.71 15.73
CA ALA A 40 -2.75 40.91 14.64
C ALA A 40 -3.52 42.25 14.67
N ALA A 41 -3.55 42.92 15.83
CA ALA A 41 -4.22 44.19 16.04
C ALA A 41 -3.21 45.35 16.04
N SER A 42 -3.45 46.34 15.18
CA SER A 42 -2.70 47.59 15.15
C SER A 42 -3.08 48.54 16.29
N LYS A 43 -2.32 49.63 16.46
CA LYS A 43 -2.68 50.70 17.38
C LYS A 43 -4.00 51.37 16.97
N GLU A 44 -4.21 51.48 15.66
CA GLU A 44 -5.37 52.08 15.02
C GLU A 44 -6.62 51.21 15.22
N ASP A 45 -6.49 49.88 15.11
CA ASP A 45 -7.57 48.93 15.44
C ASP A 45 -8.01 49.11 16.92
N VAL A 46 -7.07 49.27 17.86
CA VAL A 46 -7.36 49.51 19.29
C VAL A 46 -7.95 50.92 19.54
N HIS A 47 -7.38 51.97 18.95
CA HIS A 47 -7.88 53.35 19.11
C HIS A 47 -9.28 53.51 18.48
N GLY A 48 -9.59 52.76 17.41
CA GLY A 48 -10.91 52.69 16.80
C GLY A 48 -11.93 51.95 17.66
N ALA A 49 -11.57 50.76 18.19
CA ALA A 49 -12.41 49.99 19.09
C ALA A 49 -12.83 50.80 20.34
N PHE A 50 -11.92 51.61 20.88
CA PHE A 50 -12.17 52.48 22.03
C PHE A 50 -12.48 53.95 21.65
N SER A 51 -13.01 54.20 20.44
CA SER A 51 -13.22 55.53 19.84
C SER A 51 -13.78 56.63 20.77
N MET A 52 -14.69 56.31 21.70
CA MET A 52 -15.30 57.26 22.64
C MET A 52 -14.38 57.76 23.77
N HIS A 53 -13.24 57.10 24.02
CA HIS A 53 -12.32 57.47 25.10
C HIS A 53 -11.36 58.60 24.70
N SER A 54 -10.76 59.28 25.69
CA SER A 54 -9.68 60.25 25.44
C SER A 54 -8.44 59.58 24.84
N ASN A 55 -7.55 60.38 24.23
CA ASN A 55 -6.31 59.81 23.70
C ASN A 55 -5.41 59.24 24.81
N ALA A 56 -5.40 59.84 26.00
CA ALA A 56 -4.60 59.34 27.13
C ALA A 56 -5.03 57.94 27.59
N GLU A 57 -6.34 57.68 27.61
CA GLU A 57 -6.91 56.36 27.92
C GLU A 57 -6.61 55.34 26.81
N LYS A 58 -6.76 55.73 25.53
CA LYS A 58 -6.42 54.87 24.38
C LYS A 58 -4.95 54.43 24.38
N GLU A 59 -4.02 55.36 24.63
CA GLU A 59 -2.60 55.04 24.78
C GLU A 59 -2.35 54.11 25.99
N GLY A 60 -3.11 54.27 27.09
CA GLY A 60 -3.06 53.38 28.25
C GLY A 60 -3.52 51.96 27.91
N LEU A 61 -4.67 51.84 27.25
CA LEU A 61 -5.23 50.56 26.78
C LEU A 61 -4.33 49.88 25.76
N TYR A 62 -3.69 50.63 24.85
CA TYR A 62 -2.74 50.06 23.89
C TYR A 62 -1.47 49.52 24.56
N ARG A 63 -0.91 50.22 25.55
CA ARG A 63 0.21 49.68 26.36
C ARG A 63 -0.21 48.43 27.14
N PHE A 64 -1.42 48.42 27.71
CA PHE A 64 -1.94 47.24 28.41
C PHE A 64 -2.17 46.05 27.47
N PHE A 65 -2.68 46.29 26.25
CA PHE A 65 -2.82 45.27 25.21
C PHE A 65 -1.46 44.65 24.85
N ILE A 66 -0.41 45.45 24.65
CA ILE A 66 0.96 44.93 24.41
C ILE A 66 1.44 44.07 25.59
N GLN A 67 1.22 44.52 26.83
CA GLN A 67 1.60 43.78 28.05
C GLN A 67 0.90 42.42 28.12
N VAL A 68 -0.42 42.38 27.87
CA VAL A 68 -1.23 41.16 27.88
C VAL A 68 -0.80 40.22 26.75
N SER A 69 -0.63 40.73 25.52
CA SER A 69 -0.22 39.93 24.36
C SER A 69 1.17 39.33 24.54
N LYS A 70 2.11 40.06 25.16
CA LYS A 70 3.44 39.53 25.52
C LYS A 70 3.33 38.39 26.53
N ASN A 71 2.66 38.62 27.67
CA ASN A 71 2.51 37.60 28.72
C ASN A 71 1.80 36.34 28.19
N LEU A 72 0.81 36.51 27.31
CA LEU A 72 0.09 35.42 26.66
C LEU A 72 0.97 34.65 25.66
N HIS A 73 1.84 35.33 24.91
CA HIS A 73 2.82 34.69 24.03
C HIS A 73 3.81 33.81 24.83
N GLU A 74 4.34 34.33 25.94
CA GLU A 74 5.27 33.60 26.81
C GLU A 74 4.61 32.36 27.42
N ASN A 75 3.38 32.48 27.95
CA ASN A 75 2.66 31.34 28.53
C ASN A 75 2.23 30.30 27.47
N ILE A 76 1.80 30.71 26.27
CA ILE A 76 1.47 29.78 25.18
C ILE A 76 2.71 29.01 24.72
N ALA A 77 3.88 29.66 24.63
CA ALA A 77 5.13 29.01 24.26
C ALA A 77 5.58 27.98 25.32
N GLU A 78 5.49 28.31 26.61
CA GLU A 78 5.76 27.39 27.73
C GLU A 78 4.82 26.18 27.70
N ARG A 79 3.50 26.41 27.55
CA ARG A 79 2.50 25.33 27.50
C ARG A 79 2.67 24.44 26.26
N PHE A 80 3.06 25.01 25.11
CA PHE A 80 3.39 24.25 23.90
C PHE A 80 4.59 23.32 24.12
N GLU A 81 5.70 23.83 24.67
CA GLU A 81 6.90 23.03 24.91
C GLU A 81 6.61 21.90 25.91
N SER A 82 5.89 22.22 26.99
CA SER A 82 5.40 21.26 27.99
C SER A 82 4.57 20.13 27.36
N ILE A 83 3.62 20.46 26.48
CA ILE A 83 2.77 19.47 25.80
C ILE A 83 3.58 18.63 24.79
N CYS A 84 4.55 19.24 24.08
CA CYS A 84 5.42 18.53 23.15
C CYS A 84 6.34 17.53 23.88
N GLN A 85 6.81 17.88 25.07
CA GLN A 85 7.60 16.99 25.93
C GLN A 85 6.72 15.88 26.54
N GLU A 86 5.56 16.21 27.12
CA GLU A 86 4.57 15.26 27.67
C GLU A 86 4.21 14.17 26.65
N ARG A 87 3.99 14.57 25.39
CA ARG A 87 3.54 13.70 24.29
C ARG A 87 4.68 13.14 23.44
N GLN A 88 5.93 13.38 23.82
CA GLN A 88 7.13 12.92 23.11
C GLN A 88 7.14 13.29 21.61
N VAL A 89 6.57 14.45 21.25
CA VAL A 89 6.38 14.90 19.85
C VAL A 89 7.71 15.01 19.12
N PHE A 90 8.74 15.50 19.79
CA PHE A 90 10.08 15.61 19.23
C PHE A 90 10.71 14.22 18.99
N THR A 91 10.58 13.30 19.95
CA THR A 91 11.00 11.89 19.80
C THR A 91 10.23 11.15 18.69
N ALA A 92 9.01 11.58 18.36
CA ALA A 92 8.29 11.08 17.20
C ALA A 92 8.87 11.64 15.88
N PHE A 93 9.27 12.91 15.83
CA PHE A 93 10.00 13.46 14.69
C PHE A 93 11.38 12.79 14.50
N ASP A 94 12.14 12.57 15.57
CA ASP A 94 13.44 11.89 15.53
C ASP A 94 13.31 10.49 14.90
N LYS A 95 12.27 9.73 15.30
CA LYS A 95 11.95 8.41 14.73
C LYS A 95 11.53 8.49 13.26
N ILE A 96 10.74 9.51 12.87
CA ILE A 96 10.34 9.72 11.47
C ILE A 96 11.55 10.07 10.60
N GLU A 97 12.49 10.87 11.11
CA GLU A 97 13.73 11.18 10.37
C GLU A 97 14.64 9.96 10.25
N HIS A 98 14.80 9.16 11.31
CA HIS A 98 15.53 7.89 11.26
C HIS A 98 14.92 6.92 10.24
N LEU A 99 13.60 6.69 10.29
CA LEU A 99 12.90 5.81 9.34
C LEU A 99 12.98 6.31 7.88
N VAL A 100 13.00 7.62 7.67
CA VAL A 100 13.20 8.20 6.32
C VAL A 100 14.65 8.02 5.86
N GLU A 101 15.64 8.17 6.74
CA GLU A 101 17.04 7.89 6.39
C GLU A 101 17.24 6.39 6.07
N GLU A 102 16.70 5.49 6.89
CA GLU A 102 16.68 4.04 6.64
C GLU A 102 16.00 3.70 5.29
N GLN A 103 14.82 4.25 5.00
CA GLN A 103 14.15 4.04 3.70
C GLN A 103 14.93 4.59 2.51
N THR A 104 15.71 5.67 2.67
CA THR A 104 16.60 6.17 1.60
C THR A 104 17.88 5.36 1.44
N LEU A 105 18.17 4.44 2.37
CA LEU A 105 19.35 3.58 2.36
C LEU A 105 19.02 2.11 2.01
N ASP A 106 17.77 1.69 2.10
CA ASP A 106 17.30 0.36 1.66
C ASP A 106 17.24 0.26 0.12
N PRO A 107 18.09 -0.55 -0.54
CA PRO A 107 18.04 -0.72 -1.98
C PRO A 107 16.76 -1.42 -2.46
N LEU A 108 16.12 -2.24 -1.61
CA LEU A 108 14.96 -3.05 -1.98
C LEU A 108 13.69 -2.21 -2.11
N HIS A 109 13.58 -1.10 -1.38
CA HIS A 109 12.48 -0.15 -1.51
C HIS A 109 12.45 0.54 -2.90
N ALA A 110 13.58 0.62 -3.61
CA ALA A 110 13.62 1.07 -5.00
C ALA A 110 13.30 -0.06 -6.01
N ASP A 111 13.37 -1.32 -5.58
CA ASP A 111 13.39 -2.51 -6.45
C ASP A 111 12.03 -3.24 -6.52
N GLU A 112 11.02 -2.80 -5.75
CA GLU A 112 9.67 -3.42 -5.73
C GLU A 112 9.05 -3.54 -7.13
N SER A 113 9.27 -2.54 -8.01
CA SER A 113 8.83 -2.60 -9.41
C SER A 113 9.52 -3.74 -10.19
N ASN A 114 10.83 -3.90 -10.02
CA ASN A 114 11.59 -4.95 -10.71
C ASN A 114 11.19 -6.34 -10.23
N ILE A 115 10.96 -6.51 -8.92
CA ILE A 115 10.47 -7.77 -8.33
C ILE A 115 9.10 -8.15 -8.92
N LYS A 116 8.20 -7.18 -9.09
CA LYS A 116 6.89 -7.39 -9.73
C LYS A 116 7.04 -7.78 -11.20
N ASP A 117 7.85 -7.06 -11.97
CA ASP A 117 8.03 -7.30 -13.41
C ASP A 117 8.71 -8.66 -13.69
N ILE A 118 9.67 -9.06 -12.84
CA ILE A 118 10.28 -10.40 -12.88
C ILE A 118 9.23 -11.48 -12.60
N LYS A 119 8.38 -11.29 -11.59
CA LYS A 119 7.30 -12.23 -11.25
C LYS A 119 6.31 -12.40 -12.41
N GLU A 120 5.92 -11.31 -13.07
CA GLU A 120 4.99 -11.35 -14.20
C GLU A 120 5.60 -12.08 -15.42
N ARG A 121 6.86 -11.77 -15.77
CA ARG A 121 7.58 -12.46 -16.85
C ARG A 121 7.82 -13.95 -16.58
N VAL A 122 8.11 -14.33 -15.33
CA VAL A 122 8.22 -15.76 -14.95
C VAL A 122 6.85 -16.45 -15.00
N SER A 123 5.76 -15.72 -14.70
CA SER A 123 4.39 -16.26 -14.79
C SER A 123 3.97 -16.52 -16.24
N THR A 124 4.24 -15.58 -17.17
CA THR A 124 3.88 -15.77 -18.59
C THR A 124 4.66 -16.93 -19.21
N ILE A 125 5.99 -16.98 -19.04
CA ILE A 125 6.84 -18.06 -19.56
C ILE A 125 6.36 -19.45 -19.10
N LYS A 126 5.90 -19.57 -17.84
CA LYS A 126 5.36 -20.83 -17.32
C LYS A 126 3.99 -21.19 -17.89
N MET A 127 3.12 -20.21 -18.17
CA MET A 127 1.84 -20.45 -18.83
C MET A 127 2.05 -20.91 -20.28
N ASP A 128 2.95 -20.27 -21.02
CA ASP A 128 3.30 -20.62 -22.40
C ASP A 128 3.83 -22.06 -22.50
N GLU A 129 4.74 -22.46 -21.59
CA GLU A 129 5.28 -23.83 -21.52
C GLU A 129 4.21 -24.86 -21.15
N ILE A 130 3.32 -24.55 -20.19
CA ILE A 130 2.19 -25.43 -19.85
C ILE A 130 1.28 -25.65 -21.07
N GLN A 131 0.95 -24.58 -21.80
CA GLN A 131 0.10 -24.64 -22.99
C GLN A 131 0.78 -25.40 -24.14
N TYR A 132 2.10 -25.22 -24.32
CA TYR A 132 2.89 -26.00 -25.27
C TYR A 132 2.86 -27.50 -24.95
N LEU A 133 3.16 -27.89 -23.70
CA LEU A 133 3.16 -29.28 -23.25
C LEU A 133 1.77 -29.93 -23.33
N GLN A 134 0.70 -29.21 -23.00
CA GLN A 134 -0.68 -29.66 -23.23
C GLN A 134 -0.95 -29.95 -24.72
N SER A 135 -0.50 -29.07 -25.62
CA SER A 135 -0.67 -29.27 -27.07
C SER A 135 0.14 -30.45 -27.62
N LEU A 136 1.21 -30.85 -26.94
CA LEU A 136 2.03 -32.01 -27.31
C LEU A 136 1.40 -33.31 -26.80
N LEU A 137 0.91 -33.33 -25.55
CA LEU A 137 0.17 -34.45 -24.98
C LEU A 137 -1.07 -34.79 -25.81
N GLN A 138 -1.88 -33.79 -26.19
CA GLN A 138 -3.07 -34.01 -27.02
C GLN A 138 -2.73 -34.71 -28.34
N LYS A 139 -1.66 -34.29 -29.05
CA LYS A 139 -1.24 -34.91 -30.31
C LYS A 139 -0.80 -36.36 -30.13
N VAL A 140 -0.14 -36.68 -29.02
CA VAL A 140 0.26 -38.07 -28.68
C VAL A 140 -0.98 -38.92 -28.36
N GLU A 141 -1.97 -38.37 -27.65
CA GLU A 141 -3.22 -39.06 -27.31
C GLU A 141 -4.11 -39.31 -28.55
N GLU A 142 -4.19 -38.34 -29.47
CA GLU A 142 -4.84 -38.49 -30.79
C GLU A 142 -4.15 -39.59 -31.63
N GLN A 143 -2.82 -39.59 -31.69
CA GLN A 143 -2.04 -40.61 -32.40
C GLN A 143 -2.21 -42.00 -31.78
N ASN A 144 -2.14 -42.11 -30.45
CA ASN A 144 -2.32 -43.38 -29.74
C ASN A 144 -3.74 -43.94 -29.95
N SER A 145 -4.76 -43.09 -29.86
CA SER A 145 -6.16 -43.44 -30.16
C SER A 145 -6.34 -43.92 -31.60
N SER A 146 -5.70 -43.27 -32.57
CA SER A 146 -5.72 -43.70 -33.98
C SER A 146 -5.06 -45.07 -34.18
N MET A 147 -3.91 -45.30 -33.53
CA MET A 147 -3.17 -46.56 -33.59
C MET A 147 -3.92 -47.71 -32.91
N GLU A 148 -4.56 -47.47 -31.77
CA GLU A 148 -5.36 -48.48 -31.07
C GLU A 148 -6.60 -48.89 -31.89
N ASN A 149 -7.28 -47.94 -32.53
CA ASN A 149 -8.37 -48.24 -33.47
C ASN A 149 -7.92 -49.13 -34.64
N GLN A 150 -6.73 -48.88 -35.20
CA GLN A 150 -6.14 -49.74 -36.24
C GLN A 150 -5.82 -51.14 -35.72
N ILE A 151 -5.24 -51.25 -34.51
CA ILE A 151 -4.96 -52.54 -33.86
C ILE A 151 -6.25 -53.33 -33.61
N GLN A 152 -7.33 -52.68 -33.16
CA GLN A 152 -8.62 -53.34 -32.96
C GLN A 152 -9.24 -53.82 -34.29
N LEU A 153 -9.17 -53.02 -35.35
CA LEU A 153 -9.63 -53.40 -36.69
C LEU A 153 -8.86 -54.62 -37.24
N LEU A 154 -7.53 -54.62 -37.14
CA LEU A 154 -6.69 -55.75 -37.55
C LEU A 154 -6.99 -57.02 -36.75
N LYS A 155 -7.13 -56.92 -35.42
CA LYS A 155 -7.55 -58.04 -34.56
C LYS A 155 -8.93 -58.59 -34.96
N LYS A 156 -9.90 -57.74 -35.29
CA LYS A 156 -11.24 -58.15 -35.74
C LYS A 156 -11.17 -58.92 -37.06
N ASN A 157 -10.44 -58.41 -38.05
CA ASN A 157 -10.28 -59.05 -39.36
C ASN A 157 -9.53 -60.39 -39.25
N GLN A 158 -8.49 -60.45 -38.42
CA GLN A 158 -7.74 -61.67 -38.15
C GLN A 158 -8.61 -62.72 -37.44
N ASN A 159 -9.44 -62.31 -36.46
CA ASN A 159 -10.38 -63.20 -35.79
C ASN A 159 -11.48 -63.73 -36.73
N GLN A 160 -11.97 -62.91 -37.66
CA GLN A 160 -12.91 -63.36 -38.70
C GLN A 160 -12.27 -64.39 -39.64
N THR A 161 -11.04 -64.13 -40.11
CA THR A 161 -10.29 -65.06 -40.97
C THR A 161 -9.99 -66.37 -40.24
N ASN A 162 -9.56 -66.29 -38.97
CA ASN A 162 -9.34 -67.47 -38.12
C ASN A 162 -10.62 -68.27 -37.87
N ALA A 163 -11.77 -67.60 -37.70
CA ALA A 163 -13.06 -68.27 -37.56
C ALA A 163 -13.49 -68.96 -38.86
N LEU A 164 -13.29 -68.33 -40.02
CA LEU A 164 -13.57 -68.90 -41.34
C LEU A 164 -12.72 -70.16 -41.58
N ASN A 165 -11.40 -70.05 -41.36
CA ASN A 165 -10.44 -71.15 -41.43
C ASN A 165 -10.62 -72.23 -40.33
N ALA A 166 -11.50 -71.99 -39.35
CA ALA A 166 -11.89 -72.96 -38.32
C ALA A 166 -13.24 -73.61 -38.63
N VAL A 167 -14.17 -72.90 -39.28
CA VAL A 167 -15.39 -73.47 -39.86
C VAL A 167 -15.04 -74.43 -40.99
N GLU A 168 -14.15 -74.04 -41.89
CA GLU A 168 -13.65 -74.87 -42.99
C GLU A 168 -13.02 -76.19 -42.50
N ARG A 169 -12.28 -76.14 -41.38
CA ARG A 169 -11.75 -77.36 -40.73
C ARG A 169 -12.80 -78.15 -39.94
N ARG A 170 -13.90 -77.54 -39.50
CA ARG A 170 -15.03 -78.22 -38.86
C ARG A 170 -15.98 -78.87 -39.86
N THR A 171 -16.03 -78.43 -41.12
CA THR A 171 -16.71 -79.14 -42.20
C THR A 171 -16.09 -80.51 -42.56
N HIS A 172 -15.01 -80.92 -41.89
CA HIS A 172 -14.36 -82.22 -42.07
C HIS A 172 -14.20 -83.07 -40.78
N CYS A 173 -14.60 -82.61 -39.58
CA CYS A 173 -14.53 -83.46 -38.36
C CYS A 173 -15.42 -82.99 -37.17
N LEU A 174 -15.75 -83.93 -36.27
CA LEU A 174 -16.70 -83.82 -35.15
C LEU A 174 -16.37 -84.92 -34.09
N PRO A 175 -16.66 -84.82 -32.76
CA PRO A 175 -16.82 -83.68 -31.82
C PRO A 175 -15.85 -83.72 -30.58
N GLN A 176 -15.96 -82.77 -29.62
CA GLN A 176 -16.17 -82.98 -28.15
C GLN A 176 -15.45 -82.01 -27.14
N HIS A 177 -16.19 -81.72 -26.03
CA HIS A 177 -15.80 -81.26 -24.66
C HIS A 177 -15.22 -79.85 -24.34
N LEU A 178 -15.09 -79.55 -23.03
CA LEU A 178 -15.21 -78.27 -22.27
C LEU A 178 -14.44 -78.40 -20.89
N PRO A 179 -14.39 -77.45 -19.89
CA PRO A 179 -14.32 -75.96 -19.83
C PRO A 179 -13.29 -75.39 -18.76
N LEU A 180 -13.43 -74.10 -18.33
CA LEU A 180 -12.95 -73.43 -17.06
C LEU A 180 -11.47 -72.94 -17.00
N LEU A 181 -10.99 -72.00 -16.15
CA LEU A 181 -11.49 -70.85 -15.32
C LEU A 181 -10.27 -70.02 -14.77
N PHE A 182 -10.40 -68.73 -14.42
CA PHE A 182 -9.97 -68.11 -13.11
C PHE A 182 -10.19 -66.57 -12.96
N ASN A 183 -9.83 -66.01 -11.78
CA ASN A 183 -10.09 -64.67 -11.18
C ASN A 183 -8.79 -64.19 -10.42
N PRO A 184 -8.68 -63.11 -9.57
CA PRO A 184 -9.47 -61.89 -9.28
C PRO A 184 -8.60 -60.59 -9.08
N SER A 185 -9.07 -59.57 -8.32
CA SER A 185 -8.27 -58.42 -7.78
C SER A 185 -8.80 -57.87 -6.43
N PRO A 186 -7.92 -57.31 -5.55
CA PRO A 186 -8.23 -56.30 -4.48
C PRO A 186 -7.12 -55.20 -4.33
N SER A 187 -7.10 -54.13 -3.50
CA SER A 187 -8.04 -53.33 -2.66
C SER A 187 -7.35 -51.99 -2.21
N SER A 188 -7.96 -51.11 -1.39
CA SER A 188 -7.47 -49.74 -1.02
C SER A 188 -7.95 -49.27 0.40
N SER A 189 -7.72 -48.08 1.01
CA SER A 189 -7.25 -46.72 0.55
C SER A 189 -6.38 -45.84 1.52
N PRO A 190 -6.83 -45.27 2.68
CA PRO A 190 -6.70 -43.81 2.89
C PRO A 190 -6.18 -43.27 4.27
N ILE A 191 -5.97 -41.93 4.37
CA ILE A 191 -6.19 -41.03 5.54
C ILE A 191 -6.13 -39.53 5.10
N ALA A 192 -6.69 -38.59 5.87
CA ALA A 192 -6.73 -37.15 5.57
C ALA A 192 -6.59 -36.24 6.83
N LEU A 193 -6.43 -34.92 6.67
CA LEU A 193 -6.63 -33.90 7.73
C LEU A 193 -6.92 -32.50 7.14
N ASN A 194 -7.41 -31.56 7.97
CA ASN A 194 -7.97 -30.25 7.56
C ASN A 194 -7.66 -29.14 8.60
N GLY A 195 -7.75 -27.85 8.24
CA GLY A 195 -7.54 -26.72 9.16
C GLY A 195 -8.03 -25.36 8.63
N CYS A 196 -8.37 -24.41 9.51
CA CYS A 196 -9.04 -23.14 9.19
C CYS A 196 -8.68 -22.03 10.22
N TRP A 197 -8.77 -20.74 9.85
CA TRP A 197 -8.71 -19.57 10.75
C TRP A 197 -9.53 -18.38 10.20
N ASP A 198 -10.21 -17.67 11.11
CA ASP A 198 -10.94 -16.41 10.87
C ASP A 198 -10.30 -15.23 11.64
N ILE A 199 -10.61 -13.98 11.25
CA ILE A 199 -10.16 -12.75 11.94
C ILE A 199 -11.28 -11.71 11.94
N GLU A 200 -11.63 -11.12 13.08
CA GLU A 200 -12.41 -9.87 13.12
C GLU A 200 -12.08 -8.95 14.33
N LYS A 201 -12.20 -7.64 14.06
CA LYS A 201 -12.36 -6.47 14.98
C LYS A 201 -11.39 -6.20 16.14
N LEU A 202 -11.02 -4.92 16.23
CA LEU A 202 -10.51 -4.21 17.40
C LEU A 202 -11.16 -2.81 17.42
N GLU A 203 -11.66 -2.36 18.57
CA GLU A 203 -12.26 -1.03 18.75
C GLU A 203 -11.28 -0.03 19.40
N LEU A 204 -11.55 1.28 19.23
CA LEU A 204 -10.77 2.37 19.84
C LEU A 204 -11.66 3.30 20.68
N PRO A 205 -11.17 3.82 21.83
CA PRO A 205 -12.00 4.51 22.81
C PRO A 205 -12.28 5.99 22.48
N SER A 206 -13.48 6.46 22.85
CA SER A 206 -13.91 7.85 22.64
C SER A 206 -13.20 8.86 23.55
N MET A 207 -12.68 9.96 22.98
CA MET A 207 -12.09 11.07 23.73
C MET A 207 -13.05 12.28 23.78
N LYS A 208 -13.42 12.74 24.98
CA LYS A 208 -14.37 13.86 25.18
C LYS A 208 -13.61 15.14 25.56
N TYR A 209 -13.87 16.24 24.84
CA TYR A 209 -13.37 17.58 25.18
C TYR A 209 -14.50 18.62 25.31
N THR A 210 -14.20 19.76 25.94
CA THR A 210 -15.18 20.61 26.63
C THR A 210 -15.57 21.89 25.85
N PRO A 211 -16.76 22.48 26.11
CA PRO A 211 -17.40 23.42 25.18
C PRO A 211 -16.70 24.77 24.97
N TRP A 212 -15.91 25.23 25.94
CA TRP A 212 -15.27 26.57 25.92
C TRP A 212 -14.24 26.76 24.80
N ILE A 213 -13.60 25.68 24.35
CA ILE A 213 -12.65 25.70 23.23
C ILE A 213 -13.34 26.09 21.92
N LEU A 214 -14.59 25.66 21.71
CA LEU A 214 -15.39 26.03 20.54
C LEU A 214 -15.73 27.53 20.56
N SER A 215 -16.08 28.09 21.71
CA SER A 215 -16.36 29.53 21.86
C SER A 215 -15.14 30.40 21.50
N LEU A 216 -13.94 29.98 21.92
CA LEU A 216 -12.68 30.64 21.57
C LEU A 216 -12.35 30.56 20.08
N LEU A 217 -12.48 29.37 19.48
CA LEU A 217 -12.34 29.18 18.03
C LEU A 217 -13.35 30.02 17.23
N GLN A 218 -14.59 30.13 17.71
CA GLN A 218 -15.64 30.87 17.04
C GLN A 218 -15.42 32.39 17.10
N PHE A 219 -14.85 32.92 18.20
CA PHE A 219 -14.42 34.31 18.31
C PHE A 219 -13.30 34.66 17.30
N TYR A 220 -12.27 33.81 17.19
CA TYR A 220 -11.20 33.97 16.19
C TYR A 220 -11.72 33.82 14.75
N ARG A 221 -12.62 32.86 14.50
CA ARG A 221 -13.21 32.60 13.18
C ARG A 221 -14.03 33.79 12.65
N LEU A 222 -14.72 34.52 13.52
CA LEU A 222 -15.52 35.68 13.14
C LEU A 222 -14.67 36.96 12.99
N SER A 223 -13.59 37.10 13.77
CA SER A 223 -12.85 38.37 13.85
C SER A 223 -11.67 38.49 12.87
N PHE A 224 -10.97 37.39 12.54
CA PHE A 224 -9.67 37.48 11.84
C PHE A 224 -9.54 36.72 10.52
N LEU A 225 -10.43 35.76 10.23
CA LEU A 225 -10.35 34.97 9.00
C LEU A 225 -10.43 35.79 7.68
N PRO A 226 -11.13 36.94 7.59
CA PRO A 226 -11.11 37.78 6.38
C PRO A 226 -9.75 38.34 5.98
N ARG A 227 -8.79 38.51 6.91
CA ARG A 227 -7.43 39.01 6.60
C ARG A 227 -6.49 37.91 6.07
N PHE A 228 -6.72 36.62 6.38
CA PHE A 228 -5.80 35.53 6.03
C PHE A 228 -5.93 35.02 4.58
N VAL A 229 -7.12 35.10 3.97
CA VAL A 229 -7.37 34.57 2.61
C VAL A 229 -6.59 35.35 1.52
N LEU A 230 -6.20 36.60 1.79
CA LEU A 230 -5.54 37.48 0.83
C LEU A 230 -4.01 37.26 0.68
N TYR A 231 -3.38 36.42 1.51
CA TYR A 231 -1.90 36.29 1.56
C TYR A 231 -1.31 35.02 0.93
N TYR A 232 -2.15 34.10 0.44
CA TYR A 232 -1.73 32.86 -0.26
C TYR A 232 -2.52 32.66 -1.57
N GLY A 233 -2.79 33.75 -2.29
CA GLY A 233 -3.67 33.79 -3.45
C GLY A 233 -3.09 34.40 -4.73
N SER A 234 -1.76 34.57 -4.84
CA SER A 234 -1.08 35.04 -6.08
C SER A 234 0.44 34.81 -6.07
N THR A 235 0.88 33.63 -6.53
CA THR A 235 2.03 33.37 -7.44
C THR A 235 2.05 31.89 -7.77
#